data_AF-A0A938EWU5-F1
#
_entry.id   AF-A0A938EWU5-F1
#
_cell.length_a   1.000
_cell.length_b   1.000
_cell.length_c   1.000
_cell.angle_alpha   90.00
_cell.angle_beta   90.00
_cell.angle_gamma   90.00
#
_symmetry.space_group_name_H-M   'P 1'
#
loop_
_entity.id
_entity.type
_entity.pdbx_description
1 polymer ?
#
loop_
_entity_poly.entity_id
_entity_poly.type
_entity_poly.pdbx_seq_one_letter_code
_entity_poly.pdbx_strand_id
1 'polypeptide(L)'
;MSGRRIDEGKREQWRKLIAEAARSGTSIREFCRQRRLTEPQFYAWRARLNGKVHGAARRRALSAAKAATFALVSDAPGTLDAGIELVLADGRRVRISRGVDEATLRTVLSAVGSAS
;
A
#
# COMPACT_ATOMS: atom_id res chain seq x y z
N MET A 1 1.31 36.41 21.80
CA MET A 1 1.88 35.21 22.46
C MET A 1 0.83 34.20 22.99
N SER A 2 -0.47 34.28 22.59
CA SER A 2 -1.56 33.48 23.20
C SER A 2 -1.89 32.15 22.50
N GLY A 3 -1.63 31.99 21.20
CA GLY A 3 -2.03 30.79 20.45
C GLY A 3 -1.29 29.51 20.86
N ARG A 4 -0.01 29.61 21.22
CA ARG A 4 0.87 28.45 21.47
C ARG A 4 0.47 27.62 22.71
N ARG A 5 -0.09 28.27 23.73
CA ARG A 5 -0.53 27.61 24.98
C ARG A 5 -1.86 26.88 24.81
N ILE A 6 -2.79 27.48 24.08
CA ILE A 6 -4.09 26.86 23.74
C ILE A 6 -3.86 25.61 22.89
N ASP A 7 -2.90 25.66 21.97
CA ASP A 7 -2.52 24.51 21.14
C ASP A 7 -1.87 23.36 21.93
N GLU A 8 -1.18 23.62 23.04
CA GLU A 8 -0.57 22.57 23.87
C GLU A 8 -1.63 21.87 24.74
N GLY A 9 -2.52 22.64 25.39
CA GLY A 9 -3.60 22.06 26.19
C GLY A 9 -4.52 21.16 25.35
N LYS A 10 -4.83 21.58 24.12
CA LYS A 10 -5.60 20.77 23.17
C LYS A 10 -4.85 19.50 22.77
N ARG A 11 -3.52 19.57 22.55
CA ARG A 11 -2.70 18.39 22.23
C ARG A 11 -2.69 17.35 23.36
N GLU A 12 -2.59 17.78 24.61
CA GLU A 12 -2.62 16.87 25.76
C GLU A 12 -3.98 16.17 25.91
N GLN A 13 -5.08 16.92 25.74
CA GLN A 13 -6.43 16.35 25.75
C GLN A 13 -6.58 15.26 24.68
N TRP A 14 -6.14 15.53 23.45
CA TRP A 14 -6.18 14.55 22.36
C TRP A 14 -5.28 13.35 22.61
N ARG A 15 -4.13 13.54 23.26
CA ARG A 15 -3.24 12.43 23.62
C ARG A 15 -3.90 11.48 24.62
N LYS A 16 -4.60 12.02 25.62
CA LYS A 16 -5.39 11.24 26.59
C LYS A 16 -6.51 10.49 25.89
N LEU A 17 -7.29 11.16 25.02
CA LEU A 17 -8.38 10.54 24.26
C LEU A 17 -7.91 9.39 23.36
N ILE A 18 -6.78 9.54 22.68
CA ILE A 18 -6.22 8.48 21.82
C ILE A 18 -5.70 7.30 22.65
N ALA A 19 -5.05 7.56 23.79
CA ALA A 19 -4.61 6.51 24.69
C ALA A 19 -5.80 5.74 25.30
N GLU A 20 -6.89 6.44 25.61
CA GLU A 20 -8.12 5.84 26.10
C GLU A 20 -8.82 4.99 25.05
N ALA A 21 -8.88 5.45 23.80
CA ALA A 21 -9.38 4.67 22.67
C ALA A 21 -8.56 3.39 22.43
N ALA A 22 -7.24 3.43 22.65
CA ALA A 22 -6.39 2.25 22.53
C ALA A 22 -6.62 1.24 23.66
N ARG A 23 -7.00 1.72 24.86
CA ARG A 23 -7.28 0.86 26.03
C ARG A 23 -8.72 0.35 26.09
N SER A 24 -9.68 1.02 25.46
CA SER A 24 -11.10 0.67 25.56
C SER A 24 -11.45 -0.65 24.88
N GLY A 25 -10.60 -1.15 23.97
CA GLY A 25 -10.86 -2.38 23.21
C GLY A 25 -12.08 -2.27 22.26
N THR A 26 -12.68 -1.09 22.16
CA THR A 26 -13.81 -0.79 21.28
C THR A 26 -13.32 -0.25 19.94
N SER A 27 -14.12 -0.42 18.88
CA SER A 27 -13.79 0.15 17.58
C SER A 27 -13.72 1.68 17.67
N ILE A 28 -12.87 2.31 16.85
CA ILE A 28 -12.73 3.77 16.83
C ILE A 28 -14.06 4.47 16.53
N ARG A 29 -14.88 3.87 15.66
CA ARG A 29 -16.23 4.35 15.35
C ARG A 29 -17.13 4.35 16.58
N GLU A 30 -17.12 3.26 17.35
CA GLU A 30 -17.89 3.14 18.58
C GLU A 30 -17.40 4.13 19.64
N PHE A 31 -16.09 4.24 19.80
CA PHE A 31 -15.46 5.19 20.71
C PHE A 31 -15.83 6.64 20.36
N CYS A 32 -15.80 7.00 19.07
CA CYS A 32 -16.18 8.32 18.59
C CYS A 32 -17.66 8.60 18.86
N ARG A 33 -18.54 7.61 18.61
CA ARG A 33 -19.98 7.70 18.89
C ARG A 33 -20.26 7.99 20.37
N GLN A 34 -19.63 7.24 21.28
CA GLN A 34 -19.82 7.40 22.73
C GLN A 34 -19.35 8.76 23.24
N ARG A 35 -18.26 9.30 22.68
CA ARG A 35 -17.68 10.58 23.10
C ARG A 35 -18.14 11.79 22.29
N ARG A 36 -19.12 11.61 21.40
CA ARG A 36 -19.61 12.66 20.48
C ARG A 36 -18.48 13.31 19.68
N LEU A 37 -17.49 12.50 19.30
CA LEU A 37 -16.39 12.89 18.42
C LEU A 37 -16.72 12.45 17.00
N THR A 38 -16.20 13.18 16.01
CA THR A 38 -16.26 12.72 14.62
C THR A 38 -15.01 11.89 14.31
N GLU A 39 -15.19 10.81 13.54
CA GLU A 39 -14.07 9.96 13.12
C GLU A 39 -12.97 10.74 12.37
N PRO A 40 -13.29 11.67 11.44
CA PRO A 40 -12.28 12.47 10.75
C PRO A 40 -11.44 13.31 11.71
N GLN A 41 -12.07 13.91 12.73
CA GLN A 41 -11.36 14.70 13.74
C GLN A 41 -10.42 13.82 14.56
N PHE A 42 -10.85 12.61 14.92
CA PHE A 42 -10.02 11.65 15.62
C PHE A 42 -8.77 11.27 14.81
N TYR A 43 -8.93 10.90 13.53
CA TYR A 43 -7.81 10.54 12.67
C TYR A 43 -6.87 11.72 12.41
N ALA A 44 -7.40 12.92 12.21
CA ALA A 44 -6.59 14.13 12.05
C ALA A 44 -5.72 14.41 13.29
N TRP A 45 -6.27 14.26 14.49
CA TRP A 45 -5.53 14.43 15.73
C TRP A 45 -4.52 13.31 15.99
N ARG A 46 -4.88 12.06 15.65
CA ARG A 46 -3.95 10.93 15.72
C ARG A 46 -2.75 11.14 14.81
N ALA A 47 -2.97 11.59 13.57
CA ALA A 47 -1.91 11.93 12.63
C ALA A 47 -1.05 13.10 13.14
N ARG A 48 -1.68 14.17 13.67
CA ARG A 48 -0.98 15.34 14.21
C ARG A 48 -0.09 15.01 15.41
N LEU A 49 -0.54 14.11 16.29
CA LEU A 49 0.23 13.67 17.45
C LEU A 49 1.31 12.63 17.10
N ASN A 50 1.04 11.73 16.15
CA ASN A 50 2.03 10.79 15.64
C ASN A 50 3.04 11.43 14.69
N GLY A 51 2.79 12.65 14.20
CA GLY A 51 3.68 13.40 13.32
C GLY A 51 5.08 13.65 13.87
N LYS A 52 5.29 13.56 15.19
CA LYS A 52 6.66 13.58 15.79
C LYS A 52 7.43 12.27 15.55
N VAL A 53 6.73 11.14 15.53
CA VAL A 53 7.29 9.80 15.22
C VAL A 53 7.43 9.62 13.71
N HIS A 54 6.41 10.00 12.94
CA HIS A 54 6.44 9.92 11.48
C HIS A 54 7.31 11.00 10.82
N GLY A 55 7.57 12.15 11.43
CA GLY A 55 8.47 13.17 10.87
C GLY A 55 9.94 12.72 10.86
N ALA A 56 10.37 12.03 11.92
CA ALA A 56 11.70 11.42 11.98
C ALA A 56 11.79 10.19 11.07
N ALA A 57 10.77 9.32 11.07
CA ALA A 57 10.71 8.17 10.17
C ALA A 57 10.61 8.58 8.69
N ARG A 58 9.86 9.64 8.36
CA ARG A 58 9.75 10.20 7.00
C ARG A 58 11.06 10.84 6.57
N ARG A 59 11.74 11.63 7.42
CA ARG A 59 13.08 12.14 7.09
C ARG A 59 14.11 11.02 6.89
N ARG A 60 14.06 9.98 7.73
CA ARG A 60 14.93 8.80 7.60
C ARG A 60 14.60 7.98 6.35
N ALA A 61 13.32 7.85 6.00
CA ALA A 61 12.87 7.21 4.77
C ALA A 61 13.23 8.02 3.52
N LEU A 62 13.14 9.35 3.54
CA LEU A 62 13.60 10.22 2.46
C LEU A 62 15.13 10.19 2.32
N SER A 63 15.87 10.12 3.43
CA SER A 63 17.33 9.93 3.41
C SER A 63 17.73 8.55 2.88
N ALA A 64 17.00 7.51 3.25
CA ALA A 64 17.21 6.15 2.74
C ALA A 64 16.80 6.02 1.26
N ALA A 65 15.73 6.69 0.83
CA ALA A 65 15.32 6.75 -0.57
C ALA A 65 16.29 7.54 -1.45
N LYS A 66 17.01 8.53 -0.89
CA LYS A 66 18.11 9.22 -1.60
C LYS A 66 19.35 8.33 -1.77
N ALA A 67 19.54 7.34 -0.89
CA ALA A 67 20.64 6.39 -0.95
C ALA A 67 20.30 5.10 -1.73
N ALA A 68 19.01 4.83 -1.93
CA ALA A 68 18.55 3.66 -2.68
C ALA A 68 18.12 4.08 -4.09
N THR A 69 18.92 3.69 -5.08
CA THR A 69 18.49 3.66 -6.48
C THR A 69 17.44 2.57 -6.62
N PHE A 70 16.16 2.92 -6.51
CA PHE A 70 15.09 1.99 -6.86
C PHE A 70 14.94 1.98 -8.37
N ALA A 71 15.26 0.85 -9.00
CA ALA A 71 14.78 0.56 -10.34
C ALA A 71 13.27 0.31 -10.24
N LEU A 72 12.49 1.11 -10.94
CA LEU A 72 11.07 0.85 -11.15
C LEU A 72 10.99 -0.36 -12.10
N VAL A 73 10.91 -1.56 -11.53
CA VAL A 73 10.48 -2.73 -12.28
C VAL A 73 8.98 -2.57 -12.45
N SER A 74 8.59 -1.88 -13.53
CA SER A 74 7.25 -2.03 -14.03
C SER A 74 7.12 -3.50 -14.43
N ASP A 75 6.35 -4.28 -13.67
CA ASP A 75 5.54 -5.33 -14.28
C ASP A 75 4.47 -4.59 -15.07
N ALA A 76 4.87 -3.93 -16.15
CA ALA A 76 3.94 -3.61 -17.19
C ALA A 76 3.60 -4.99 -17.76
N PRO A 77 2.39 -5.54 -17.55
CA PRO A 77 1.89 -6.44 -18.55
C PRO A 77 1.97 -5.61 -19.82
N GLY A 78 2.89 -5.98 -20.72
CA GLY A 78 2.82 -5.51 -22.09
C GLY A 78 1.38 -5.72 -22.50
N THR A 79 0.65 -4.62 -22.63
CA THR A 79 -0.77 -4.60 -22.90
C THR A 79 -0.99 -5.25 -24.25
N LEU A 80 -1.22 -6.56 -24.31
CA LEU A 80 -1.67 -7.25 -25.51
C LEU A 80 -2.38 -8.56 -25.12
N ASP A 81 -3.60 -8.43 -24.62
CA ASP A 81 -4.72 -9.36 -24.86
C ASP A 81 -4.36 -10.86 -24.95
N ALA A 82 -3.60 -11.37 -23.97
CA ALA A 82 -3.27 -12.79 -23.88
C ALA A 82 -4.52 -13.56 -23.45
N GLY A 83 -5.03 -14.42 -24.34
CA GLY A 83 -6.17 -15.28 -24.04
C GLY A 83 -5.78 -16.51 -23.21
N ILE A 84 -4.54 -16.99 -23.34
CA ILE A 84 -4.03 -18.20 -22.66
C ILE A 84 -2.55 -17.99 -22.27
N GLU A 85 -2.18 -18.38 -21.05
CA GLU A 85 -0.80 -18.44 -20.56
C GLU A 85 -0.46 -19.89 -20.17
N LEU A 86 0.68 -20.39 -20.65
CA LEU A 86 1.22 -21.71 -20.33
C LEU A 86 2.47 -21.53 -19.46
N VAL A 87 2.50 -22.22 -18.33
CA VAL A 87 3.66 -22.25 -17.42
C VAL A 87 4.32 -23.62 -17.56
N LEU A 88 5.58 -23.63 -17.97
CA LEU A 88 6.37 -24.86 -18.13
C LEU A 88 7.06 -25.22 -16.81
N ALA A 89 7.43 -26.50 -16.66
CA ALA A 89 8.04 -27.01 -15.43
C ALA A 89 9.38 -26.34 -15.06
N ASP A 90 10.09 -25.80 -16.05
CA ASP A 90 11.35 -25.08 -15.88
C ASP A 90 11.19 -23.58 -15.58
N GLY A 91 9.95 -23.13 -15.38
CA GLY A 91 9.63 -21.73 -15.08
C GLY A 91 9.54 -20.81 -16.30
N ARG A 92 9.75 -21.32 -17.52
CA ARG A 92 9.43 -20.56 -18.74
C ARG A 92 7.92 -20.35 -18.87
N ARG A 93 7.53 -19.21 -19.44
CA ARG A 93 6.13 -18.83 -19.65
C ARG A 93 5.90 -18.51 -21.13
N VAL A 94 4.84 -19.08 -21.69
CA VAL A 94 4.40 -18.80 -23.06
C VAL A 94 3.04 -18.12 -22.99
N ARG A 95 2.91 -16.97 -23.65
CA ARG A 95 1.66 -16.20 -23.71
C ARG A 95 1.11 -16.19 -25.12
N ILE A 96 -0.17 -16.50 -25.24
CA ILE A 96 -0.87 -16.61 -26.52
C ILE A 96 -1.97 -15.54 -26.55
N SER A 97 -1.86 -14.60 -27.48
CA SER A 97 -2.85 -13.56 -27.71
C SER A 97 -4.13 -14.10 -28.35
N ARG A 98 -5.26 -13.41 -28.12
CA ARG A 98 -6.51 -13.70 -28.82
C ARG A 98 -6.32 -13.53 -30.34
N GLY A 99 -6.86 -14.45 -31.13
CA GLY A 99 -6.78 -14.41 -32.60
C GLY A 99 -5.56 -15.11 -33.21
N VAL A 100 -4.78 -15.87 -32.45
CA VAL A 100 -3.76 -16.77 -33.03
C VAL A 100 -4.43 -17.83 -33.90
N ASP A 101 -3.87 -18.12 -35.07
CA ASP A 101 -4.32 -19.22 -35.92
C ASP A 101 -3.80 -20.57 -35.42
N GLU A 102 -4.50 -21.63 -35.79
CA GLU A 102 -4.25 -22.99 -35.33
C GLU A 102 -2.88 -23.53 -35.77
N ALA A 103 -2.40 -23.17 -36.98
CA ALA A 103 -1.12 -23.65 -37.51
C ALA A 103 0.06 -23.03 -36.75
N THR A 104 -0.02 -21.74 -36.48
CA THR A 104 0.96 -21.02 -35.65
C THR A 104 0.99 -21.59 -34.23
N LEU A 105 -0.19 -21.82 -33.62
CA LEU A 105 -0.27 -22.39 -32.28
C LEU A 105 0.35 -23.79 -32.21
N ARG A 106 0.05 -24.68 -33.16
CA ARG A 106 0.65 -26.03 -33.21
C ARG A 106 2.17 -26.01 -33.34
N THR A 107 2.69 -25.10 -34.17
CA THR A 107 4.14 -24.97 -34.38
C THR A 107 4.84 -24.58 -33.07
N VAL A 108 4.29 -23.61 -32.34
CA VAL A 108 4.83 -23.16 -31.05
C VAL A 108 4.76 -24.28 -30.02
N LEU A 109 3.62 -24.95 -29.88
CA LEU A 109 3.46 -26.06 -28.93
C LEU A 109 4.40 -27.23 -29.23
N SER A 110 4.62 -27.54 -30.51
CA SER A 110 5.56 -28.59 -30.92
C SER A 110 7.01 -28.24 -30.58
N ALA A 111 7.41 -26.99 -30.82
CA ALA A 111 8.74 -26.52 -30.47
C ALA A 111 8.99 -26.53 -28.95
N VAL A 112 7.96 -26.21 -28.16
CA VAL A 112 8.04 -26.21 -26.69
C VAL A 112 8.02 -27.64 -26.12
N GLY A 113 7.17 -28.51 -26.65
CA GLY A 113 7.08 -29.92 -26.22
C GLY A 113 8.30 -30.76 -26.61
N SER A 114 9.01 -30.39 -27.68
CA SER A 114 10.27 -31.03 -28.09
C SER A 114 11.48 -30.58 -27.27
N ALA A 115 11.32 -29.57 -26.42
CA ALA A 115 12.36 -28.99 -25.58
C ALA A 115 12.18 -29.33 -24.08
N SER A 116 11.42 -30.40 -23.78
CA SER A 116 11.22 -30.99 -22.44
C SER A 116 11.84 -32.37 -22.34
#